data_AF-A0A2V2U692-F1
#
_entry.id   AF-A0A2V2U692-F1
#
_cell.length_a   1.000
_cell.length_b   1.000
_cell.length_c   1.000
_cell.angle_alpha   90.00
_cell.angle_beta   90.00
_cell.angle_gamma   90.00
#
_symmetry.space_group_name_H-M   'P 1'
#
loop_
_entity.id
_entity.type
_entity.pdbx_description
1 polymer ?
#
loop_
_entity_poly.entity_id
_entity_poly.type
_entity_poly.pdbx_seq_one_letter_code
_entity_poly.pdbx_strand_id
1 'polypeptide(L)'
;MTFTEEEQAIIDLLKQNKSYSYIAQERHTSRRNISRTKKRYEEEQTKNKEQNSVVNKESVENQEQNKVQLSKPSQVLKLFCEGKKTVEVAIELDMQIAEVDRVYKEYSESNGLYDLNQVYEDIKKNGSISSFVKLYQIIKQERMGMLQVANLLKICEEIPYLEAKYQRIKDVIEKDGPKVLDLIKQKLSLRNDIQSILGELPSFRSYVDNELKHEQEKLDKQKASLTNEVNKWKECAINEINNSKECLLALRDAADKLKSIRKEVDKLKQEEQRLTSRIELLKNEERQEQYVQRPQSQPQQTAKQGRPIRLEQEQKKDNAVETEQELPNDAIWQQFKSHW
;
A
#
# COMPACT_ATOMS: atom_id res chain seq x y z
N MET A 1 -76.44 46.24 -7.34
CA MET A 1 -75.42 46.88 -8.20
C MET A 1 -75.19 45.94 -9.38
N THR A 2 -74.87 46.41 -10.58
CA THR A 2 -74.48 45.50 -11.67
C THR A 2 -72.96 45.27 -11.61
N PHE A 3 -72.54 44.00 -11.49
CA PHE A 3 -71.12 43.63 -11.66
C PHE A 3 -70.73 43.84 -13.11
N THR A 4 -69.49 44.29 -13.36
CA THR A 4 -68.96 44.32 -14.74
C THR A 4 -68.71 42.90 -15.25
N GLU A 5 -68.62 42.72 -16.57
CA GLU A 5 -68.36 41.40 -17.18
C GLU A 5 -67.08 40.75 -16.65
N GLU A 6 -66.07 41.56 -16.33
CA GLU A 6 -64.82 41.09 -15.72
C GLU A 6 -65.02 40.59 -14.29
N GLU A 7 -65.81 41.29 -13.48
CA GLU A 7 -66.12 40.90 -12.11
C GLU A 7 -66.97 39.61 -12.05
N GLN A 8 -67.90 39.46 -13.00
CA GLN A 8 -68.75 38.26 -13.09
C GLN A 8 -67.92 37.01 -13.37
N ALA A 9 -66.96 37.09 -14.30
CA ALA A 9 -66.06 35.98 -14.59
C ALA A 9 -65.14 35.62 -13.41
N ILE A 10 -64.72 36.61 -12.62
CA ILE A 10 -63.98 36.37 -11.37
C ILE A 10 -64.87 35.61 -10.36
N ILE A 11 -66.13 36.03 -10.21
CA ILE A 11 -67.10 35.38 -9.31
C ILE A 11 -67.33 33.92 -9.72
N ASP A 12 -67.49 33.62 -11.01
CA ASP A 12 -67.75 32.25 -11.47
C ASP A 12 -66.54 31.33 -11.27
N LEU A 13 -65.31 31.83 -11.42
CA LEU A 13 -64.10 31.08 -11.07
C LEU A 13 -63.96 30.87 -9.56
N LEU A 14 -64.37 31.83 -8.73
CA LEU A 14 -64.41 31.69 -7.28
C LEU A 14 -65.41 30.62 -6.84
N LYS A 15 -66.60 30.54 -7.48
CA LYS A 15 -67.60 29.47 -7.21
C LYS A 15 -67.06 28.07 -7.54
N GLN A 16 -66.15 27.96 -8.50
CA GLN A 16 -65.46 26.71 -8.86
C GLN A 16 -64.28 26.37 -7.93
N ASN A 17 -64.11 27.06 -6.80
CA ASN A 17 -63.01 26.89 -5.85
C ASN A 17 -61.60 27.05 -6.46
N LYS A 18 -61.45 27.83 -7.54
CA LYS A 18 -60.13 28.13 -8.13
C LYS A 18 -59.33 29.05 -7.21
N SER A 19 -58.01 28.84 -7.15
CA SER A 19 -57.11 29.64 -6.29
C SER A 19 -56.94 31.07 -6.81
N TYR A 20 -56.65 32.02 -5.93
CA TYR A 20 -56.44 33.43 -6.32
C TYR A 20 -55.28 33.59 -7.30
N SER A 21 -54.28 32.71 -7.24
CA SER A 21 -53.15 32.74 -8.18
C SER A 21 -53.61 32.34 -9.58
N TYR A 22 -54.46 31.32 -9.69
CA TYR A 22 -55.03 30.87 -10.95
C TYR A 22 -55.92 31.96 -11.57
N ILE A 23 -56.81 32.55 -10.79
CA ILE A 23 -57.73 33.60 -11.26
C ILE A 23 -56.96 34.85 -11.72
N ALA A 24 -55.89 35.22 -11.00
CA ALA A 24 -55.05 36.35 -11.38
C ALA A 24 -54.35 36.12 -12.73
N GLN A 25 -53.91 34.90 -12.99
CA GLN A 25 -53.27 34.52 -14.25
C GLN A 25 -54.28 34.44 -15.40
N GLU A 26 -55.43 33.81 -15.18
CA GLU A 26 -56.46 33.57 -16.20
C GLU A 26 -57.18 34.87 -16.63
N ARG A 27 -57.45 35.76 -15.67
CA ARG A 27 -58.19 37.00 -15.92
C ARG A 27 -57.28 38.22 -16.04
N HIS A 28 -55.96 38.03 -15.95
CA HIS A 28 -54.96 39.10 -15.92
C HIS A 28 -55.27 40.20 -14.89
N THR A 29 -55.83 39.83 -13.73
CA THR A 29 -56.22 40.78 -12.68
C THR A 29 -55.34 40.66 -11.45
N SER A 30 -55.17 41.78 -10.72
CA SER A 30 -54.42 41.73 -9.46
C SER A 30 -55.20 40.97 -8.38
N ARG A 31 -54.47 40.24 -7.52
CA ARG A 31 -55.04 39.56 -6.35
C ARG A 31 -55.85 40.49 -5.43
N ARG A 32 -55.46 41.78 -5.39
CA ARG A 32 -56.18 42.83 -4.64
C ARG A 32 -57.56 43.11 -5.23
N ASN A 33 -57.68 43.08 -6.56
CA ASN A 33 -58.96 43.25 -7.24
C ASN A 33 -59.87 42.04 -7.00
N ILE A 34 -59.34 40.81 -7.15
CA ILE A 34 -60.06 39.56 -6.85
C ILE A 34 -60.63 39.57 -5.42
N SER A 35 -59.82 39.97 -4.44
CA SER A 35 -60.26 40.06 -3.05
C SER A 35 -61.37 41.09 -2.84
N ARG A 36 -61.35 42.22 -3.55
CA ARG A 36 -62.40 43.24 -3.48
C ARG A 36 -63.70 42.74 -4.10
N THR A 37 -63.62 42.10 -5.27
CA THR A 37 -64.79 41.51 -5.95
C THR A 37 -65.42 40.41 -5.11
N LYS A 38 -64.62 39.51 -4.50
CA LYS A 38 -65.13 38.49 -3.57
C LYS A 38 -65.89 39.12 -2.40
N LYS A 39 -65.30 40.12 -1.75
CA LYS A 39 -65.92 40.81 -0.62
C LYS A 39 -67.24 41.48 -1.01
N ARG A 40 -67.27 42.19 -2.15
CA ARG A 40 -68.50 42.81 -2.68
C ARG A 40 -69.58 41.75 -2.97
N TYR A 41 -69.20 40.61 -3.54
CA TYR A 41 -70.11 39.51 -3.81
C TYR A 41 -70.70 38.91 -2.52
N GLU A 42 -69.89 38.70 -1.49
CA GLU A 42 -70.35 38.23 -0.18
C GLU A 42 -71.31 39.23 0.48
N GLU A 43 -71.01 40.53 0.40
CA GLU A 43 -71.86 41.60 0.93
C GLU A 43 -73.22 41.71 0.20
N GLU A 44 -73.25 41.49 -1.11
CA GLU A 44 -74.50 41.48 -1.90
C GLU A 44 -75.33 40.21 -1.64
N GLN A 45 -74.68 39.08 -1.38
CA GLN A 45 -75.36 37.85 -0.95
C GLN A 45 -75.98 38.00 0.45
N THR A 46 -75.34 38.71 1.38
CA THR A 46 -75.93 39.00 2.69
C THR A 46 -77.11 39.96 2.59
N LYS A 47 -77.03 40.99 1.74
CA LYS A 47 -78.15 41.93 1.53
C LYS A 47 -79.36 41.27 0.87
N ASN A 48 -79.15 40.38 -0.11
CA ASN A 48 -80.23 39.61 -0.72
C ASN A 48 -80.88 38.61 0.25
N LYS A 49 -80.10 38.04 1.20
CA LYS A 49 -80.67 37.18 2.27
C LYS A 49 -81.48 37.99 3.30
N GLU A 50 -81.06 39.21 3.63
CA GLU A 50 -81.79 40.09 4.54
C GLU A 50 -83.09 40.63 3.91
N GLN A 51 -83.09 40.98 2.61
CA GLN A 51 -84.30 41.38 1.89
C GLN A 51 -85.28 40.23 1.60
N ASN A 52 -84.81 38.99 1.41
CA ASN A 52 -85.68 37.81 1.33
C ASN A 52 -86.16 37.29 2.71
N SER A 53 -85.67 37.85 3.82
CA SER A 53 -86.17 37.53 5.17
C SER A 53 -87.36 38.39 5.61
N VAL A 54 -87.76 39.40 4.81
CA VAL A 54 -88.87 40.34 5.12
C VAL A 54 -90.16 40.01 4.35
N VAL A 55 -90.15 39.05 3.41
CA VAL A 55 -91.36 38.63 2.65
C VAL A 55 -92.04 37.37 3.24
N ASN A 56 -91.50 36.75 4.30
CA ASN A 56 -92.17 35.67 5.04
C ASN A 56 -92.43 36.06 6.51
N LYS A 57 -92.97 37.27 6.72
CA LYS A 57 -93.45 37.74 8.03
C LYS A 57 -94.84 38.38 7.95
N GLU A 58 -95.73 37.85 7.10
CA GLU A 58 -97.17 38.11 7.16
C GLU A 58 -97.92 36.79 6.94
N SER A 59 -98.03 35.99 8.00
CA SER A 59 -99.06 34.97 8.24
C SER A 59 -98.67 34.11 9.45
N VAL A 60 -98.45 34.77 10.59
CA VAL A 60 -98.55 34.12 11.90
C VAL A 60 -99.72 34.76 12.59
N GLU A 61 -100.92 34.34 12.20
CA GLU A 61 -102.12 34.32 13.03
C GLU A 61 -103.16 33.52 12.25
N ASN A 62 -103.58 32.39 12.85
CA ASN A 62 -104.60 31.45 12.39
C ASN A 62 -104.17 30.42 11.33
N GLN A 63 -103.64 29.28 11.79
CA GLN A 63 -104.07 27.93 11.38
C GLN A 63 -103.31 26.86 12.18
N GLU A 64 -103.76 26.64 13.41
CA GLU A 64 -103.73 25.29 13.98
C GLU A 64 -104.62 24.40 13.11
N GLN A 65 -104.21 23.13 12.93
CA GLN A 65 -104.88 22.06 12.17
C GLN A 65 -104.46 21.87 10.70
N ASN A 66 -103.18 21.51 10.49
CA ASN A 66 -102.82 20.46 9.52
C ASN A 66 -101.43 19.88 9.86
N LYS A 67 -101.40 18.86 10.72
CA LYS A 67 -100.20 18.04 10.96
C LYS A 67 -99.92 17.24 9.68
N VAL A 68 -98.96 17.68 8.87
CA VAL A 68 -98.30 16.80 7.89
C VAL A 68 -97.66 15.67 8.71
N GLN A 69 -98.22 14.46 8.65
CA GLN A 69 -97.65 13.29 9.31
C GLN A 69 -96.32 12.97 8.63
N LEU A 70 -95.20 13.29 9.27
CA LEU A 70 -93.88 12.87 8.82
C LEU A 70 -93.83 11.34 8.71
N SER A 71 -93.17 10.82 7.68
CA SER A 71 -92.95 9.37 7.56
C SER A 71 -92.17 8.84 8.78
N LYS A 72 -92.35 7.57 9.16
CA LYS A 72 -91.64 6.97 10.31
C LYS A 72 -90.11 7.16 10.23
N PRO A 73 -89.44 6.93 9.08
CA PRO A 73 -88.01 7.26 8.95
C PRO A 73 -87.71 8.74 9.17
N SER A 74 -88.52 9.66 8.65
CA SER A 74 -88.33 11.10 8.89
C SER A 74 -88.49 11.48 10.36
N GLN A 75 -89.36 10.79 11.11
CA GLN A 75 -89.51 10.97 12.56
C GLN A 75 -88.27 10.44 13.31
N VAL A 76 -87.75 9.26 12.93
CA VAL A 76 -86.51 8.68 13.45
C VAL A 76 -85.33 9.65 13.26
N LEU A 77 -85.14 10.15 12.03
CA LEU A 77 -84.08 11.11 11.71
C LEU A 77 -84.20 12.40 12.54
N LYS A 78 -85.42 12.91 12.71
CA LYS A 78 -85.67 14.10 13.53
C LYS A 78 -85.24 13.88 14.98
N LEU A 79 -85.60 12.74 15.58
CA LEU A 79 -85.21 12.42 16.96
C LEU A 79 -83.69 12.23 17.11
N PHE A 80 -83.00 11.71 16.08
CA PHE A 80 -81.54 11.65 16.07
C PHE A 80 -80.89 13.04 15.95
N CYS A 81 -81.45 13.94 15.14
CA CYS A 81 -81.02 15.35 15.11
C CYS A 81 -81.23 16.04 16.46
N GLU A 82 -82.23 15.62 17.24
CA GLU A 82 -82.48 16.07 18.61
C GLU A 82 -81.54 15.40 19.65
N GLY A 83 -80.68 14.47 19.23
CA GLY A 83 -79.66 13.83 20.07
C GLY A 83 -80.16 12.62 20.87
N LYS A 84 -81.35 12.07 20.56
CA LYS A 84 -81.86 10.87 21.22
C LYS A 84 -81.08 9.62 20.82
N LYS A 85 -80.93 8.67 21.75
CA LYS A 85 -80.24 7.40 21.50
C LYS A 85 -81.16 6.42 20.75
N THR A 86 -80.58 5.48 20.00
CA THR A 86 -81.33 4.47 19.22
C THR A 86 -82.42 3.76 20.04
N VAL A 87 -82.12 3.40 21.30
CA VAL A 87 -83.08 2.74 22.20
C VAL A 87 -84.24 3.67 22.59
N GLU A 88 -83.96 4.95 22.84
CA GLU A 88 -84.99 5.95 23.18
C GLU A 88 -85.90 6.21 21.97
N VAL A 89 -85.32 6.30 20.78
CA VAL A 89 -86.04 6.44 19.51
C VAL A 89 -86.93 5.23 19.22
N ALA A 90 -86.43 4.02 19.46
CA ALA A 90 -87.20 2.78 19.31
C ALA A 90 -88.40 2.73 20.26
N ILE A 91 -88.22 3.16 21.51
CA ILE A 91 -89.30 3.22 22.52
C ILE A 91 -90.34 4.29 22.15
N GLU A 92 -89.90 5.47 21.71
CA GLU A 92 -90.79 6.60 21.45
C GLU A 92 -91.62 6.43 20.17
N LEU A 93 -91.06 5.77 19.16
CA LEU A 93 -91.74 5.52 17.89
C LEU A 93 -92.36 4.12 17.79
N ASP A 94 -92.26 3.32 18.86
CA ASP A 94 -92.70 1.92 18.92
C ASP A 94 -92.19 1.12 17.70
N MET A 95 -90.87 1.20 17.48
CA MET A 95 -90.17 0.58 16.35
C MET A 95 -89.20 -0.50 16.83
N GLN A 96 -88.97 -1.52 16.00
CA GLN A 96 -87.93 -2.51 16.29
C GLN A 96 -86.54 -1.85 16.23
N ILE A 97 -85.68 -2.19 17.20
CA ILE A 97 -84.32 -1.64 17.28
C ILE A 97 -83.54 -1.85 15.98
N ALA A 98 -83.69 -3.01 15.33
CA ALA A 98 -83.03 -3.29 14.06
C ALA A 98 -83.46 -2.36 12.92
N GLU A 99 -84.72 -1.91 12.90
CA GLU A 99 -85.23 -0.95 11.91
C GLU A 99 -84.69 0.45 12.20
N VAL A 100 -84.64 0.84 13.48
CA VAL A 100 -84.08 2.12 13.92
C VAL A 100 -82.57 2.18 13.64
N ASP A 101 -81.84 1.07 13.88
CA ASP A 101 -80.41 0.94 13.56
C ASP A 101 -80.13 1.09 12.07
N ARG A 102 -81.01 0.55 11.21
CA ARG A 102 -80.87 0.71 9.75
C ARG A 102 -81.00 2.18 9.35
N VAL A 103 -82.02 2.87 9.84
CA VAL A 103 -82.23 4.30 9.54
C VAL A 103 -81.12 5.15 10.17
N TYR A 104 -80.60 4.77 11.34
CA TYR A 104 -79.45 5.44 11.96
C TYR A 104 -78.18 5.30 11.12
N LYS A 105 -77.92 4.12 10.54
CA LYS A 105 -76.79 3.94 9.62
C LYS A 105 -76.92 4.86 8.40
N GLU A 106 -78.07 4.84 7.73
CA GLU A 106 -78.36 5.72 6.59
C GLU A 106 -78.21 7.22 6.95
N TYR A 107 -78.62 7.60 8.17
CA TYR A 107 -78.43 8.95 8.71
C TYR A 107 -76.95 9.31 8.92
N SER A 108 -76.19 8.43 9.57
CA SER A 108 -74.76 8.65 9.80
C SER A 108 -73.99 8.75 8.49
N GLU A 109 -74.31 7.91 7.50
CA GLU A 109 -73.73 7.97 6.16
C GLU A 109 -74.05 9.31 5.48
N SER A 110 -75.31 9.76 5.56
CA SER A 110 -75.75 11.04 5.00
C SER A 110 -75.10 12.26 5.66
N ASN A 111 -74.63 12.13 6.90
CA ASN A 111 -73.90 13.18 7.62
C ASN A 111 -72.37 13.11 7.44
N GLY A 112 -71.88 12.27 6.52
CA GLY A 112 -70.45 12.12 6.26
C GLY A 112 -69.69 11.34 7.34
N LEU A 113 -70.39 10.59 8.20
CA LEU A 113 -69.79 9.67 9.18
C LEU A 113 -69.56 8.26 8.61
N TYR A 114 -69.61 8.11 7.28
CA TYR A 114 -69.37 6.85 6.59
C TYR A 114 -68.05 6.21 7.00
N ASP A 115 -66.95 6.98 6.97
CA ASP A 115 -65.60 6.49 7.31
C ASP A 115 -65.52 6.00 8.76
N LEU A 116 -66.21 6.67 9.69
CA LEU A 116 -66.23 6.27 11.10
C LEU A 116 -66.97 4.95 11.31
N ASN A 117 -68.10 4.77 10.63
CA ASN A 117 -68.86 3.51 10.67
C ASN A 117 -68.05 2.36 10.07
N GLN A 118 -67.32 2.61 8.97
CA GLN A 118 -66.46 1.62 8.34
C GLN A 118 -65.30 1.22 9.26
N VAL A 119 -64.60 2.20 9.85
CA VAL A 119 -63.53 1.95 10.82
C VAL A 119 -64.05 1.17 12.03
N TYR A 120 -65.24 1.47 12.53
CA TYR A 120 -65.84 0.75 13.66
C TYR A 120 -66.10 -0.74 13.32
N GLU A 121 -66.71 -1.02 12.17
CA GLU A 121 -66.95 -2.41 11.74
C GLU A 121 -65.64 -3.15 11.45
N ASP A 122 -64.64 -2.49 10.86
CA ASP A 122 -63.31 -3.06 10.63
C ASP A 122 -62.60 -3.41 11.95
N ILE A 123 -62.66 -2.53 12.95
CA ILE A 123 -62.12 -2.79 14.29
C ILE A 123 -62.85 -3.95 14.95
N LYS A 124 -64.18 -3.99 14.85
CA LYS A 124 -65.01 -5.05 15.42
C LYS A 124 -64.72 -6.41 14.78
N LYS A 125 -64.43 -6.45 13.48
CA LYS A 125 -64.11 -7.67 12.73
C LYS A 125 -62.67 -8.15 12.94
N ASN A 126 -61.71 -7.23 12.92
CA ASN A 126 -60.27 -7.55 12.86
C ASN A 126 -59.55 -7.36 14.20
N GLY A 127 -60.22 -6.89 15.25
CA GLY A 127 -59.56 -6.58 16.51
C GLY A 127 -60.50 -6.44 17.70
N SER A 128 -59.92 -5.94 18.79
CA SER A 128 -60.67 -5.60 20.01
C SER A 128 -60.87 -4.10 20.06
N ILE A 129 -62.14 -3.67 20.14
CA ILE A 129 -62.51 -2.27 20.42
C ILE A 129 -61.79 -1.77 21.68
N SER A 130 -61.56 -2.65 22.67
CA SER A 130 -60.80 -2.33 23.88
C SER A 130 -59.38 -1.88 23.58
N SER A 131 -58.70 -2.48 22.60
CA SER A 131 -57.33 -2.09 22.21
C SER A 131 -57.28 -0.69 21.61
N PHE A 132 -58.26 -0.32 20.78
CA PHE A 132 -58.36 1.03 20.23
C PHE A 132 -58.69 2.07 21.28
N VAL A 133 -59.59 1.76 22.22
CA VAL A 133 -59.89 2.64 23.35
C VAL A 133 -58.66 2.86 24.23
N LYS A 134 -57.89 1.80 24.51
CA LYS A 134 -56.62 1.91 25.25
C LYS A 134 -55.59 2.77 24.50
N LEU A 135 -55.45 2.56 23.19
CA LEU A 135 -54.56 3.38 22.35
C LEU A 135 -54.96 4.86 22.40
N TYR A 136 -56.25 5.16 22.24
CA TYR A 136 -56.77 6.52 22.35
C TYR A 136 -56.53 7.14 23.73
N GLN A 137 -56.74 6.37 24.80
CA GLN A 137 -56.45 6.81 26.17
C GLN A 137 -54.97 7.16 26.36
N ILE A 138 -54.05 6.35 25.84
CA ILE A 138 -52.61 6.61 25.88
C ILE A 138 -52.28 7.88 25.09
N ILE A 139 -52.79 8.03 23.86
CA ILE A 139 -52.61 9.23 23.03
C ILE A 139 -53.05 10.48 23.80
N LYS A 140 -54.19 10.41 24.49
CA LYS A 140 -54.72 11.52 25.30
C LYS A 140 -53.88 11.78 26.56
N GLN A 141 -53.45 10.73 27.26
CA GLN A 141 -52.61 10.83 28.48
C GLN A 141 -51.26 11.47 28.17
N GLU A 142 -50.62 11.02 27.09
CA GLU A 142 -49.34 11.53 26.59
C GLU A 142 -49.48 12.82 25.78
N ARG A 143 -50.72 13.32 25.60
CA ARG A 143 -51.04 14.54 24.85
C ARG A 143 -50.46 14.55 23.43
N MET A 144 -50.43 13.37 22.79
CA MET A 144 -49.90 13.22 21.43
C MET A 144 -50.91 13.73 20.39
N GLY A 145 -50.41 14.54 19.45
CA GLY A 145 -51.17 14.91 18.26
C GLY A 145 -51.22 13.76 17.24
N MET A 146 -52.25 13.72 16.39
CA MET A 146 -52.44 12.65 15.39
C MET A 146 -51.24 12.48 14.45
N LEU A 147 -50.55 13.57 14.10
CA LEU A 147 -49.32 13.51 13.29
C LEU A 147 -48.16 12.82 14.03
N GLN A 148 -48.04 13.01 15.34
CA GLN A 148 -47.03 12.34 16.15
C GLN A 148 -47.32 10.84 16.25
N VAL A 149 -48.59 10.47 16.41
CA VAL A 149 -49.02 9.07 16.41
C VAL A 149 -48.74 8.39 15.06
N ALA A 150 -49.08 9.05 13.95
CA ALA A 150 -48.79 8.53 12.62
C ALA A 150 -47.28 8.34 12.39
N ASN A 151 -46.46 9.30 12.83
CA ASN A 151 -45.00 9.19 12.74
C ASN A 151 -44.45 8.08 13.65
N LEU A 152 -45.00 7.92 14.86
CA LEU A 152 -44.60 6.85 15.78
C LEU A 152 -44.88 5.47 15.19
N LEU A 153 -46.07 5.28 14.59
CA LEU A 153 -46.42 4.02 13.93
C LEU A 153 -45.47 3.69 12.76
N LYS A 154 -45.11 4.70 11.96
CA LYS A 154 -44.08 4.53 10.91
C LYS A 154 -42.73 4.11 11.46
N ILE A 155 -42.28 4.72 12.56
CA ILE A 155 -41.02 4.32 13.21
C ILE A 155 -41.12 2.88 13.75
N CYS A 156 -42.26 2.51 14.34
CA CYS A 156 -42.47 1.16 14.86
C CYS A 156 -42.35 0.08 13.77
N GLU A 157 -42.70 0.38 12.51
CA GLU A 157 -42.50 -0.54 11.39
C GLU A 157 -41.01 -0.79 11.08
N GLU A 158 -40.13 0.18 11.36
CA GLU A 158 -38.68 0.07 11.13
C GLU A 158 -37.94 -0.64 12.27
N ILE A 159 -38.52 -0.73 13.47
CA ILE A 159 -37.87 -1.31 14.66
C ILE A 159 -37.36 -2.74 14.42
N PRO A 160 -38.14 -3.69 13.87
CA PRO A 160 -37.65 -5.05 13.65
C PRO A 160 -36.46 -5.11 12.70
N TYR A 161 -36.45 -4.25 11.67
CA TYR A 161 -35.33 -4.15 10.74
C TYR A 161 -34.08 -3.59 11.43
N LEU A 162 -34.22 -2.55 12.24
CA LEU A 162 -33.12 -1.98 13.02
C LEU A 162 -32.57 -2.96 14.04
N GLU A 163 -33.43 -3.72 14.71
CA GLU A 163 -33.04 -4.77 15.65
C GLU A 163 -32.25 -5.89 14.94
N ALA A 164 -32.74 -6.36 13.79
CA ALA A 164 -32.02 -7.35 12.99
C ALA A 164 -30.65 -6.84 12.52
N LYS A 165 -30.55 -5.56 12.12
CA LYS A 165 -29.28 -4.94 11.73
C LYS A 165 -28.33 -4.82 12.92
N TYR A 166 -28.85 -4.43 14.08
CA TYR A 166 -28.08 -4.36 15.32
C TYR A 166 -27.51 -5.73 15.70
N GLN A 167 -28.33 -6.78 15.67
CA GLN A 167 -27.87 -8.14 15.98
C GLN A 167 -26.79 -8.61 15.01
N ARG A 168 -26.94 -8.37 13.69
CA ARG A 168 -25.89 -8.71 12.71
C ARG A 168 -24.56 -8.01 13.02
N ILE A 169 -24.59 -6.72 13.36
CA ILE A 169 -23.38 -5.97 13.70
C ILE A 169 -22.77 -6.52 14.99
N LYS A 170 -23.60 -6.80 15.99
CA LYS A 170 -23.17 -7.39 17.26
C LYS A 170 -22.50 -8.76 17.03
N ASP A 171 -23.11 -9.64 16.24
CA ASP A 171 -22.55 -10.96 15.91
C ASP A 171 -21.19 -10.84 15.20
N VAL A 172 -21.03 -9.87 14.29
CA VAL A 172 -19.74 -9.60 13.64
C VAL A 172 -18.70 -9.13 14.66
N ILE A 173 -19.06 -8.22 15.55
CA ILE A 173 -18.15 -7.73 16.61
C ILE A 173 -17.77 -8.87 17.55
N GLU A 174 -18.70 -9.72 17.96
CA GLU A 174 -18.42 -10.86 18.85
C GLU A 174 -17.59 -11.95 18.17
N LYS A 175 -17.81 -12.19 16.87
CA LYS A 175 -17.07 -13.18 16.08
C LYS A 175 -15.65 -12.72 15.74
N ASP A 176 -15.49 -11.47 15.33
CA ASP A 176 -14.22 -10.96 14.80
C ASP A 176 -13.42 -10.17 15.85
N GLY A 177 -14.06 -9.68 16.92
CA GLY A 177 -13.40 -9.00 18.04
C GLY A 177 -12.27 -9.82 18.67
N PRO A 178 -12.46 -11.10 19.00
CA PRO A 178 -11.40 -11.96 19.52
C PRO A 178 -10.23 -12.12 18.55
N LYS A 179 -10.50 -12.22 17.24
CA LYS A 179 -9.45 -12.31 16.21
C LYS A 179 -8.65 -11.02 16.12
N VAL A 180 -9.31 -9.87 16.14
CA VAL A 180 -8.65 -8.56 16.17
C VAL A 180 -7.77 -8.43 17.41
N LEU A 181 -8.27 -8.87 18.58
CA LEU A 181 -7.49 -8.86 19.81
C LEU A 181 -6.27 -9.79 19.74
N ASP A 182 -6.42 -10.98 19.15
CA ASP A 182 -5.31 -11.91 18.95
C ASP A 182 -4.25 -11.33 17.99
N LEU A 183 -4.67 -10.74 16.87
CA LEU A 183 -3.78 -10.05 15.94
C LEU A 183 -3.03 -8.88 16.63
N ILE A 184 -3.69 -8.15 17.53
CA ILE A 184 -3.04 -7.10 18.33
C ILE A 184 -1.97 -7.70 19.25
N LYS A 185 -2.26 -8.82 19.92
CA LYS A 185 -1.28 -9.52 20.77
C LYS A 185 -0.09 -10.03 19.97
N GLN A 186 -0.33 -10.66 18.82
CA GLN A 186 0.72 -11.12 17.91
C GLN A 186 1.60 -9.96 17.43
N LYS A 187 0.98 -8.85 17.02
CA LYS A 187 1.70 -7.63 16.61
C LYS A 187 2.58 -7.06 17.73
N LEU A 188 2.10 -7.08 18.96
CA LEU A 188 2.88 -6.64 20.12
C LEU A 188 4.05 -7.58 20.41
N SER A 189 3.84 -8.91 20.33
CA SER A 189 4.93 -9.89 20.47
C SER A 189 6.02 -9.66 19.42
N LEU A 190 5.64 -9.60 18.14
CA LEU A 190 6.59 -9.37 17.05
C LEU A 190 7.35 -8.05 17.21
N ARG A 191 6.69 -6.99 17.69
CA ARG A 191 7.37 -5.72 18.00
C ARG A 191 8.44 -5.91 19.07
N ASN A 192 8.13 -6.64 20.13
CA ASN A 192 9.09 -6.89 21.22
C ASN A 192 10.27 -7.75 20.72
N ASP A 193 9.99 -8.76 19.88
CA ASP A 193 11.04 -9.61 19.28
C ASP A 193 11.98 -8.77 18.39
N ILE A 194 11.41 -7.93 17.51
CA ILE A 194 12.19 -6.98 16.70
C ILE A 194 13.04 -6.07 17.59
N GLN A 195 12.47 -5.56 18.68
CA GLN A 195 13.20 -4.69 19.60
C GLN A 195 14.32 -5.44 20.34
N SER A 196 14.13 -6.71 20.69
CA SER A 196 15.17 -7.56 21.27
C SER A 196 16.32 -7.77 20.28
N ILE A 197 16.01 -8.17 19.04
CA ILE A 197 17.01 -8.39 17.99
C ILE A 197 17.78 -7.10 17.70
N LEU A 198 17.08 -5.96 17.61
CA LEU A 198 17.72 -4.65 17.42
C LEU A 198 18.60 -4.25 18.61
N GLY A 199 18.28 -4.71 19.83
CA GLY A 199 19.11 -4.53 21.02
C GLY A 199 20.37 -5.39 21.01
N GLU A 200 20.33 -6.58 20.42
CA GLU A 200 21.46 -7.50 20.30
C GLU A 200 22.41 -7.15 19.14
N LEU A 201 21.89 -6.55 18.07
CA LEU A 201 22.64 -6.20 16.85
C LEU A 201 23.94 -5.40 17.10
N PRO A 202 24.01 -4.40 18.01
CA PRO A 202 25.24 -3.68 18.31
C PRO A 202 26.32 -4.57 18.93
N SER A 203 25.93 -5.53 19.77
CA SER A 203 26.87 -6.45 20.40
C SER A 203 27.49 -7.41 19.38
N PHE A 204 26.66 -7.94 18.48
CA PHE A 204 27.12 -8.77 17.36
C PHE A 204 28.03 -7.99 16.42
N ARG A 205 27.65 -6.75 16.07
CA ARG A 205 28.50 -5.87 15.25
C ARG A 205 29.84 -5.60 15.91
N SER A 206 29.86 -5.29 17.21
CA SER A 206 31.10 -5.09 17.96
C SER A 206 31.96 -6.35 17.99
N TYR A 207 31.36 -7.53 18.10
CA TYR A 207 32.08 -8.80 18.05
C TYR A 207 32.79 -8.99 16.70
N VAL A 208 32.07 -8.81 15.58
CA VAL A 208 32.63 -8.94 14.23
C VAL A 208 33.71 -7.89 13.97
N ASP A 209 33.49 -6.64 14.38
CA ASP A 209 34.47 -5.56 14.23
C ASP A 209 35.76 -5.87 15.01
N ASN A 210 35.65 -6.45 16.21
CA ASN A 210 36.80 -6.86 17.02
C ASN A 210 37.55 -8.06 16.41
N GLU A 211 36.84 -9.05 15.87
CA GLU A 211 37.43 -10.21 15.20
C GLU A 211 38.16 -9.78 13.92
N LEU A 212 37.56 -8.90 13.12
CA LEU A 212 38.18 -8.34 11.92
C LEU A 212 39.44 -7.55 12.29
N LYS A 213 39.39 -6.74 13.35
CA LYS A 213 40.55 -6.00 13.85
C LYS A 213 41.68 -6.95 14.28
N HIS A 214 41.34 -8.05 14.95
CA HIS A 214 42.32 -9.04 15.40
C HIS A 214 43.03 -9.71 14.23
N GLU A 215 42.30 -10.16 13.20
CA GLU A 215 42.91 -10.77 12.02
C GLU A 215 43.73 -9.75 11.21
N GLN A 216 43.31 -8.49 11.16
CA GLN A 216 44.10 -7.41 10.54
C GLN A 216 45.44 -7.21 11.26
N GLU A 217 45.44 -7.13 12.59
CA GLU A 217 46.66 -7.00 13.39
C GLU A 217 47.62 -8.20 13.19
N LYS A 218 47.07 -9.41 13.06
CA LYS A 218 47.83 -10.62 12.78
C LYS A 218 48.45 -10.60 11.39
N LEU A 219 47.70 -10.17 10.37
CA LEU A 219 48.21 -10.01 9.00
C LEU A 219 49.33 -8.96 8.95
N ASP A 220 49.16 -7.84 9.66
CA ASP A 220 50.17 -6.78 9.71
C ASP A 220 51.46 -7.24 10.41
N LYS A 221 51.35 -8.05 11.48
CA LYS A 221 52.50 -8.72 12.10
C LYS A 221 53.23 -9.67 11.13
N GLN A 222 52.49 -10.46 10.36
CA GLN A 222 53.08 -11.36 9.35
C GLN A 222 53.77 -10.58 8.24
N LYS A 223 53.15 -9.52 7.72
CA LYS A 223 53.76 -8.62 6.72
C LYS A 223 55.06 -8.00 7.23
N ALA A 224 55.07 -7.53 8.48
CA ALA A 224 56.27 -6.98 9.11
C ALA A 224 57.39 -8.04 9.23
N SER A 225 57.05 -9.27 9.62
CA SER A 225 58.01 -10.39 9.70
C SER A 225 58.62 -10.71 8.34
N LEU A 226 57.79 -10.88 7.30
CA LEU A 226 58.26 -11.15 5.94
C LEU A 226 59.11 -10.01 5.39
N THR A 227 58.72 -8.77 5.65
CA THR A 227 59.51 -7.59 5.24
C THR A 227 60.91 -7.62 5.87
N ASN A 228 61.00 -7.97 7.15
CA ASN A 228 62.28 -8.11 7.84
C ASN A 228 63.13 -9.25 7.25
N GLU A 229 62.52 -10.41 6.92
CA GLU A 229 63.23 -11.51 6.26
C GLU A 229 63.74 -11.12 4.87
N VAL A 230 62.89 -10.49 4.05
CA VAL A 230 63.28 -9.99 2.72
C VAL A 230 64.47 -9.02 2.84
N ASN A 231 64.47 -8.14 3.84
CA ASN A 231 65.58 -7.22 4.06
C ASN A 231 66.87 -7.94 4.46
N LYS A 232 66.79 -8.97 5.32
CA LYS A 232 67.96 -9.82 5.65
C LYS A 232 68.52 -10.52 4.42
N TRP A 233 67.66 -11.11 3.58
CA TRP A 233 68.08 -11.74 2.33
C TRP A 233 68.74 -10.76 1.37
N LYS A 234 68.18 -9.54 1.25
CA LYS A 234 68.80 -8.46 0.46
C LYS A 234 70.18 -8.10 0.97
N GLU A 235 70.36 -7.93 2.27
CA GLU A 235 71.66 -7.63 2.88
C GLU A 235 72.67 -8.77 2.65
N CYS A 236 72.25 -10.02 2.83
CA CYS A 236 73.08 -11.20 2.52
C CYS A 236 73.53 -11.21 1.05
N ALA A 237 72.60 -11.00 0.12
CA ALA A 237 72.90 -10.98 -1.32
C ALA A 237 73.86 -9.83 -1.69
N ILE A 238 73.65 -8.63 -1.13
CA ILE A 238 74.56 -7.50 -1.34
C ILE A 238 75.98 -7.83 -0.84
N ASN A 239 76.10 -8.43 0.35
CA ASN A 239 77.39 -8.82 0.92
C ASN A 239 78.09 -9.89 0.05
N GLU A 240 77.34 -10.88 -0.45
CA GLU A 240 77.89 -11.93 -1.33
C GLU A 240 78.36 -11.36 -2.67
N ILE A 241 77.60 -10.44 -3.27
CA ILE A 241 77.99 -9.73 -4.49
C ILE A 241 79.26 -8.91 -4.26
N ASN A 242 79.36 -8.20 -3.13
CA ASN A 242 80.54 -7.40 -2.79
C ASN A 242 81.78 -8.28 -2.58
N ASN A 243 81.66 -9.38 -1.83
CA ASN A 243 82.75 -10.34 -1.64
C ASN A 243 83.22 -10.93 -2.98
N SER A 244 82.27 -11.33 -3.85
CA SER A 244 82.58 -11.86 -5.17
C SER A 244 83.30 -10.82 -6.04
N LYS A 245 82.89 -9.55 -5.97
CA LYS A 245 83.54 -8.44 -6.68
C LYS A 245 84.98 -8.23 -6.19
N GLU A 246 85.23 -8.31 -4.89
CA GLU A 246 86.59 -8.22 -4.33
C GLU A 246 87.48 -9.38 -4.81
N CYS A 247 86.97 -10.62 -4.81
CA CYS A 247 87.67 -11.77 -5.37
C CYS A 247 88.01 -11.58 -6.86
N LEU A 248 87.07 -11.07 -7.65
CA LEU A 248 87.30 -10.78 -9.08
C LEU A 248 88.36 -9.69 -9.30
N LEU A 249 88.40 -8.66 -8.45
CA LEU A 249 89.46 -7.65 -8.49
C LEU A 249 90.83 -8.26 -8.17
N ALA A 250 90.92 -9.11 -7.13
CA ALA A 250 92.16 -9.81 -6.78
C ALA A 250 92.65 -10.74 -7.90
N LEU A 251 91.74 -11.47 -8.55
CA LEU A 251 92.05 -12.32 -9.71
C LEU A 251 92.54 -11.49 -10.90
N ARG A 252 91.93 -10.33 -11.14
CA ARG A 252 92.37 -9.40 -12.19
C ARG A 252 93.79 -8.90 -11.93
N ASP A 253 94.08 -8.46 -10.72
CA ASP A 253 95.42 -8.00 -10.33
C ASP A 253 96.47 -9.11 -10.48
N ALA A 254 96.12 -10.35 -10.08
CA ALA A 254 96.99 -11.51 -10.26
C ALA A 254 97.23 -11.82 -11.75
N ALA A 255 96.19 -11.75 -12.58
CA ALA A 255 96.32 -11.94 -14.02
C ALA A 255 97.22 -10.88 -14.67
N ASP A 256 97.13 -9.62 -14.23
CA ASP A 256 97.99 -8.55 -14.74
C ASP A 256 99.45 -8.70 -14.29
N LYS A 257 99.70 -9.19 -13.05
CA LYS A 257 101.05 -9.59 -12.61
C LYS A 257 101.61 -10.75 -13.46
N LEU A 258 100.82 -11.78 -13.73
CA LEU A 258 101.23 -12.90 -14.58
C LEU A 258 101.56 -12.44 -16.01
N LYS A 259 100.81 -11.49 -16.57
CA LYS A 259 101.17 -10.87 -17.86
C LYS A 259 102.52 -10.14 -17.79
N SER A 260 102.82 -9.47 -16.68
CA SER A 260 104.13 -8.81 -16.48
C SER A 260 105.26 -9.82 -16.42
N ILE A 261 105.12 -10.86 -15.60
CA ILE A 261 106.10 -11.96 -15.49
C ILE A 261 106.31 -12.63 -16.84
N ARG A 262 105.24 -12.90 -17.60
CA ARG A 262 105.33 -13.48 -18.93
C ARG A 262 106.19 -12.62 -19.88
N LYS A 263 106.01 -11.29 -19.86
CA LYS A 263 106.86 -10.37 -20.65
C LYS A 263 108.34 -10.45 -20.24
N GLU A 264 108.63 -10.61 -18.95
CA GLU A 264 110.01 -10.79 -18.47
C GLU A 264 110.59 -12.14 -18.92
N VAL A 265 109.82 -13.23 -18.81
CA VAL A 265 110.22 -14.56 -19.31
C VAL A 265 110.50 -14.50 -20.81
N ASP A 266 109.65 -13.82 -21.59
CA ASP A 266 109.85 -13.65 -23.03
C ASP A 266 111.16 -12.87 -23.32
N LYS A 267 111.51 -11.85 -22.52
CA LYS A 267 112.81 -11.13 -22.63
C LYS A 267 113.99 -12.03 -22.27
N LEU A 268 113.92 -12.77 -21.17
CA LEU A 268 114.98 -13.69 -20.75
C LEU A 268 115.20 -14.78 -21.81
N LYS A 269 114.13 -15.27 -22.44
CA LYS A 269 114.21 -16.22 -23.55
C LYS A 269 114.89 -15.62 -24.79
N GLN A 270 114.63 -14.34 -25.09
CA GLN A 270 115.35 -13.63 -26.15
C GLN A 270 116.84 -13.44 -25.81
N GLU A 271 117.17 -13.12 -24.56
CA GLU A 271 118.56 -13.05 -24.10
C GLU A 271 119.27 -14.40 -24.15
N GLU A 272 118.61 -15.47 -23.72
CA GLU A 272 119.10 -16.85 -23.83
C GLU A 272 119.40 -17.20 -25.29
N GLN A 273 118.49 -16.88 -26.23
CA GLN A 273 118.71 -17.06 -27.67
C GLN A 273 119.90 -16.22 -28.19
N ARG A 274 120.06 -14.98 -27.69
CA ARG A 274 121.19 -14.11 -28.04
C ARG A 274 122.52 -14.69 -27.55
N LEU A 275 122.56 -15.15 -26.30
CA LEU A 275 123.75 -15.78 -25.69
C LEU A 275 124.07 -17.11 -26.38
N THR A 276 123.06 -17.92 -26.69
CA THR A 276 123.22 -19.18 -27.43
C THR A 276 123.85 -18.92 -28.80
N SER A 277 123.31 -17.95 -29.55
CA SER A 277 123.89 -17.50 -30.82
C SER A 277 125.34 -17.02 -30.66
N ARG A 278 125.65 -16.28 -29.58
CA ARG A 278 127.03 -15.80 -29.31
C ARG A 278 127.99 -16.94 -28.97
N ILE A 279 127.55 -17.92 -28.18
CA ILE A 279 128.32 -19.14 -27.88
C ILE A 279 128.57 -19.92 -29.16
N GLU A 280 127.58 -20.05 -30.04
CA GLU A 280 127.74 -20.75 -31.32
C GLU A 280 128.71 -20.01 -32.25
N LEU A 281 128.69 -18.68 -32.23
CA LEU A 281 129.65 -17.82 -32.94
C LEU A 281 131.06 -17.99 -32.37
N LEU A 282 131.23 -17.97 -31.05
CA LEU A 282 132.50 -18.25 -30.38
C LEU A 282 132.99 -19.67 -30.66
N LYS A 283 132.12 -20.68 -30.66
CA LYS A 283 132.46 -22.05 -31.07
C LYS A 283 132.86 -22.13 -32.55
N ASN A 284 132.32 -21.26 -33.39
CA ASN A 284 132.71 -21.15 -34.79
C ASN A 284 134.03 -20.39 -34.95
N GLU A 285 134.31 -19.38 -34.12
CA GLU A 285 135.61 -18.70 -34.01
C GLU A 285 136.68 -19.66 -33.46
N GLU A 286 136.38 -20.43 -32.41
CA GLU A 286 137.23 -21.50 -31.83
C GLU A 286 137.42 -22.63 -32.84
N ARG A 287 136.40 -22.96 -33.65
CA ARG A 287 136.56 -23.85 -34.80
C ARG A 287 137.44 -23.22 -35.89
N GLN A 288 137.33 -21.92 -36.16
CA GLN A 288 138.23 -21.21 -37.08
C GLN A 288 139.68 -21.18 -36.56
N GLU A 289 139.90 -21.17 -35.25
CA GLU A 289 141.21 -21.36 -34.62
C GLU A 289 141.70 -22.83 -34.68
N GLN A 290 140.77 -23.80 -34.65
CA GLN A 290 141.09 -25.22 -34.86
C GLN A 290 141.23 -25.62 -36.36
N TYR A 291 140.87 -24.75 -37.31
CA TYR A 291 141.06 -24.94 -38.76
C TYR A 291 142.49 -24.65 -39.25
N VAL A 292 143.52 -24.81 -38.39
CA VAL A 292 144.88 -25.18 -38.81
C VAL A 292 145.03 -26.70 -38.99
N GLN A 293 144.08 -27.54 -38.58
CA GLN A 293 144.15 -28.97 -38.89
C GLN A 293 142.80 -29.59 -39.32
N ARG A 294 142.70 -29.72 -40.65
CA ARG A 294 142.25 -30.94 -41.37
C ARG A 294 140.73 -31.24 -41.42
N PRO A 295 140.29 -32.09 -42.39
CA PRO A 295 139.34 -31.66 -43.41
C PRO A 295 138.02 -32.45 -43.45
N GLN A 296 137.06 -31.81 -44.13
CA GLN A 296 135.96 -32.33 -44.95
C GLN A 296 135.51 -33.79 -44.79
N SER A 297 134.24 -33.98 -44.44
CA SER A 297 133.28 -34.78 -45.24
C SER A 297 131.84 -34.69 -44.71
N GLN A 298 130.90 -34.52 -45.63
CA GLN A 298 129.44 -34.68 -45.53
C GLN A 298 128.95 -35.07 -46.94
N PRO A 299 127.70 -35.51 -47.20
CA PRO A 299 126.58 -35.81 -46.28
C PRO A 299 125.84 -37.13 -46.63
N GLN A 300 124.82 -37.55 -45.86
CA GLN A 300 123.53 -38.01 -46.43
C GLN A 300 122.42 -38.20 -45.38
N GLN A 301 121.21 -37.89 -45.83
CA GLN A 301 119.93 -37.75 -45.14
C GLN A 301 119.24 -39.11 -44.90
N THR A 302 118.30 -39.20 -43.94
CA THR A 302 116.93 -39.70 -44.17
C THR A 302 116.03 -39.69 -42.90
N ALA A 303 114.79 -39.21 -43.11
CA ALA A 303 113.49 -39.45 -42.46
C ALA A 303 113.46 -40.27 -41.15
N LYS A 304 113.06 -39.71 -39.98
CA LYS A 304 111.68 -39.37 -39.54
C LYS A 304 110.60 -40.39 -39.93
N GLN A 305 110.11 -41.17 -38.96
CA GLN A 305 108.75 -41.08 -38.38
C GLN A 305 108.45 -42.30 -37.51
N GLY A 306 108.27 -42.07 -36.20
CA GLY A 306 107.70 -43.02 -35.24
C GLY A 306 106.43 -42.43 -34.62
N ARG A 307 105.29 -43.07 -34.93
CA ARG A 307 104.00 -43.05 -34.22
C ARG A 307 104.09 -43.86 -32.89
N PRO A 308 102.99 -44.15 -32.18
CA PRO A 308 101.95 -43.31 -31.55
C PRO A 308 101.69 -43.79 -30.09
N ILE A 309 100.62 -43.31 -29.44
CA ILE A 309 99.75 -43.92 -28.37
C ILE A 309 99.01 -42.70 -27.76
N ARG A 310 97.72 -42.40 -27.97
CA ARG A 310 96.40 -43.07 -27.74
C ARG A 310 96.12 -43.44 -26.29
N LEU A 311 95.11 -42.79 -25.69
CA LEU A 311 94.06 -43.28 -24.78
C LEU A 311 92.98 -42.17 -24.78
N GLU A 312 91.73 -42.40 -25.26
CA GLU A 312 90.59 -42.99 -24.52
C GLU A 312 90.16 -42.11 -23.33
N GLN A 313 88.91 -41.72 -23.08
CA GLN A 313 87.62 -42.46 -23.05
C GLN A 313 86.51 -41.38 -22.84
N GLU A 314 85.38 -41.37 -23.56
CA GLU A 314 84.09 -42.05 -23.28
C GLU A 314 82.99 -41.19 -22.59
N GLN A 315 81.80 -41.22 -23.23
CA GLN A 315 80.43 -41.33 -22.63
C GLN A 315 79.87 -40.12 -21.84
N LYS A 316 78.59 -39.71 -21.88
CA LYS A 316 77.29 -40.37 -22.16
C LYS A 316 76.14 -39.31 -22.16
N LYS A 317 75.11 -39.57 -22.99
CA LYS A 317 73.64 -39.42 -22.78
C LYS A 317 72.93 -38.05 -22.69
N ASP A 318 72.07 -37.83 -23.69
CA ASP A 318 70.59 -37.82 -23.61
C ASP A 318 69.92 -37.46 -22.27
N ASN A 319 69.09 -36.41 -22.29
CA ASN A 319 67.64 -36.54 -22.09
C ASN A 319 66.91 -35.25 -22.49
N ALA A 320 66.03 -35.39 -23.47
CA ALA A 320 64.83 -34.57 -23.62
C ALA A 320 63.82 -35.01 -22.55
N VAL A 321 63.16 -34.05 -21.90
CA VAL A 321 61.82 -34.21 -21.34
C VAL A 321 61.06 -32.91 -21.58
N GLU A 322 60.13 -32.97 -22.53
CA GLU A 322 58.95 -32.13 -22.58
C GLU A 322 58.18 -32.26 -21.26
N THR A 323 57.73 -31.16 -20.70
CA THR A 323 56.40 -31.12 -20.08
C THR A 323 55.90 -29.68 -20.11
N GLU A 324 55.10 -29.40 -21.14
CA GLU A 324 53.95 -28.54 -20.99
C GLU A 324 53.16 -29.00 -19.77
N GLN A 325 53.00 -28.11 -18.80
CA GLN A 325 51.79 -28.04 -18.00
C GLN A 325 51.40 -26.56 -17.94
N GLU A 326 50.62 -26.16 -18.94
CA GLU A 326 49.48 -25.31 -18.68
C GLU A 326 48.68 -25.94 -17.53
N LEU A 327 48.52 -25.22 -16.42
CA LEU A 327 47.22 -25.21 -15.75
C LEU A 327 46.99 -23.85 -15.07
N PRO A 328 45.72 -23.42 -15.04
CA PRO A 328 45.30 -22.05 -14.81
C PRO A 328 45.14 -21.79 -13.32
N ASN A 329 45.66 -20.66 -12.83
CA ASN A 329 45.27 -20.15 -11.51
C ASN A 329 44.05 -19.22 -11.64
N ASP A 330 42.97 -19.81 -12.16
CA ASP A 330 41.61 -19.27 -12.13
C ASP A 330 40.77 -19.96 -11.03
N ALA A 331 41.42 -20.28 -9.89
CA ALA A 331 40.82 -20.99 -8.76
C ALA A 331 40.74 -20.16 -7.47
N ILE A 332 40.84 -18.82 -7.56
CA ILE A 332 40.64 -17.93 -6.40
C ILE A 332 39.20 -17.40 -6.30
N TRP A 333 38.32 -17.71 -7.26
CA TRP A 333 36.95 -17.15 -7.29
C TRP A 333 35.78 -18.12 -7.00
N GLN A 334 36.02 -19.36 -6.56
CA GLN A 334 34.94 -20.32 -6.28
C GLN A 334 34.65 -20.60 -4.79
N GLN A 335 35.31 -19.92 -3.86
CA GLN A 335 35.02 -20.09 -2.41
C GLN A 335 34.26 -18.92 -1.77
N PHE A 336 33.88 -17.90 -2.54
CA PHE A 336 33.15 -16.72 -2.04
C PHE A 336 31.65 -16.68 -2.41
N LYS A 337 31.06 -17.79 -2.89
CA LYS A 337 29.64 -17.84 -3.33
C LYS A 337 28.71 -18.72 -2.49
N SER A 338 29.14 -19.29 -1.36
CA SER A 338 28.27 -20.15 -0.53
C SER A 338 27.71 -19.50 0.75
N HIS A 339 28.06 -18.24 1.07
CA HIS A 339 27.49 -17.52 2.22
C HIS A 339 27.22 -16.06 1.88
N TRP A 340 26.19 -15.82 1.06
CA TRP A 340 25.35 -14.62 1.04
C TRP A 340 23.98 -14.97 0.46
#